data_AF-A0A5C5X7K4-F1
#
_entry.id   AF-A0A5C5X7K4-F1
#
_cell.length_a   1.000
_cell.length_b   1.000
_cell.length_c   1.000
_cell.angle_alpha   90.00
_cell.angle_beta   90.00
_cell.angle_gamma   90.00
#
_symmetry.space_group_name_H-M   'P 1'
#
loop_
_entity.id
_entity.type
_entity.pdbx_description
1 polymer ?
#
loop_
_entity_poly.entity_id
_entity_poly.type
_entity_poly.pdbx_seq_one_letter_code
_entity_poly.pdbx_strand_id
1 'polypeptide(L)'
;MFGAQVQDLPDIWETLIDAGMESGHAYGKSLRTVKSCVGTTWCRYGVQDSVGFAIRIENRYKGIRSPHKIKAAVSGCIRECAEAQCKDFGLVATENGYNLYVCGNGGSKPRHADLLAADIDEQTATKYIDRFLAYYISTADRLTRTSVWLEKLEGGIDHLREVIIDDKLGLCDEFEELIEHLIATYQCEWTTVVKDPEKRKRFRQFVNTDEEESCIEIVSERGQTRPADWPGELVSLEQFQTLEEHQHHLEESATKPETRWTQVGTVDDFPVDGGATIKYGKSQIAVFRFESRGEWYASQNMCPHKKAFVLSRGIVGDEAGTPKVACPLHKKTFSLESGESLQGEDYHITTFPVKVEDGNVYLNLPPTEVLDELLATEIGCRLATSCVTQSPLQELSTPVASHAT
;
A
#
# COMPACT_ATOMS: atom_id res chain seq x y z
N MET A 1 1.32 -4.96 13.24
CA MET A 1 2.71 -4.56 13.53
C MET A 1 2.96 -3.26 12.77
N PHE A 2 3.54 -2.26 13.41
CA PHE A 2 3.86 -0.96 12.79
C PHE A 2 5.37 -0.74 12.87
N GLY A 3 5.93 0.03 11.94
CA GLY A 3 7.36 0.40 11.97
C GLY A 3 8.32 -0.54 11.24
N ALA A 4 7.83 -1.56 10.52
CA ALA A 4 8.68 -2.34 9.62
C ALA A 4 9.22 -1.44 8.50
N GLN A 5 10.54 -1.38 8.33
CA GLN A 5 11.14 -0.61 7.25
C GLN A 5 11.07 -1.42 5.96
N VAL A 6 11.14 -0.74 4.81
CA VAL A 6 10.93 -1.42 3.53
C VAL A 6 12.06 -2.38 3.20
N GLN A 7 13.29 -2.06 3.58
CA GLN A 7 14.45 -2.93 3.43
C GLN A 7 14.39 -4.20 4.28
N ASP A 8 13.66 -4.15 5.42
CA ASP A 8 13.46 -5.31 6.30
C ASP A 8 12.39 -6.27 5.77
N LEU A 9 11.53 -5.83 4.84
CA LEU A 9 10.37 -6.61 4.43
C LEU A 9 10.72 -8.00 3.87
N PRO A 10 11.74 -8.18 3.01
CA PRO A 10 12.12 -9.51 2.55
C PRO A 10 12.45 -10.48 3.70
N ASP A 11 13.24 -10.05 4.70
CA ASP A 11 13.61 -10.88 5.86
C ASP A 11 12.40 -11.20 6.75
N ILE A 12 11.54 -10.21 7.00
CA ILE A 12 10.31 -10.39 7.76
C ILE A 12 9.41 -11.41 7.05
N TRP A 13 9.22 -11.26 5.74
CA TRP A 13 8.37 -12.17 4.97
C TRP A 13 8.97 -13.57 4.83
N GLU A 14 10.28 -13.69 4.68
CA GLU A 14 10.97 -14.98 4.70
C GLU A 14 10.67 -15.74 5.99
N THR A 15 10.81 -15.08 7.14
CA THR A 15 10.47 -15.66 8.46
C THR A 15 9.00 -16.08 8.54
N LEU A 16 8.08 -15.25 8.05
CA LEU A 16 6.64 -15.54 8.07
C LEU A 16 6.28 -16.72 7.14
N ILE A 17 6.86 -16.75 5.94
CA ILE A 17 6.61 -17.80 4.94
C ILE A 17 7.16 -19.14 5.43
N ASP A 18 8.34 -19.16 6.04
CA ASP A 18 8.93 -20.36 6.63
C ASP A 18 8.07 -20.92 7.77
N ALA A 19 7.35 -20.04 8.47
CA ALA A 19 6.34 -20.42 9.48
C ALA A 19 4.97 -20.80 8.88
N GLY A 20 4.82 -20.81 7.55
CA GLY A 20 3.58 -21.14 6.85
C GLY A 20 2.58 -19.99 6.72
N MET A 21 3.00 -18.74 6.96
CA MET A 21 2.16 -17.55 6.83
C MET A 21 2.36 -16.88 5.47
N GLU A 22 1.35 -16.97 4.61
CA GLU A 22 1.30 -16.23 3.35
C GLU A 22 0.86 -14.77 3.57
N SER A 23 1.16 -13.91 2.60
CA SER A 23 0.87 -12.49 2.74
C SER A 23 -0.60 -12.09 2.62
N GLY A 24 -1.39 -12.89 1.91
CA GLY A 24 -2.75 -12.54 1.51
C GLY A 24 -2.82 -11.15 0.85
N HIS A 25 -3.99 -10.51 0.90
CA HIS A 25 -4.21 -9.18 0.30
C HIS A 25 -4.96 -8.21 1.22
N ALA A 26 -4.35 -7.88 2.35
CA ALA A 26 -4.96 -7.05 3.40
C ALA A 26 -5.48 -5.68 2.93
N TYR A 27 -4.88 -5.06 1.90
CA TYR A 27 -5.34 -3.76 1.35
C TYR A 27 -5.89 -3.85 -0.08
N GLY A 28 -5.69 -4.98 -0.76
CA GLY A 28 -6.12 -5.19 -2.15
C GLY A 28 -7.63 -5.09 -2.37
N LYS A 29 -8.02 -4.88 -3.64
CA LYS A 29 -9.38 -5.13 -4.13
C LYS A 29 -9.49 -6.63 -4.45
N SER A 30 -9.65 -7.39 -3.39
CA SER A 30 -9.55 -8.85 -3.37
C SER A 30 -10.17 -9.40 -2.08
N LEU A 31 -10.18 -10.73 -1.91
CA LEU A 31 -10.60 -11.37 -0.68
C LEU A 31 -9.76 -10.90 0.52
N ARG A 32 -10.46 -10.64 1.63
CA ARG A 32 -9.89 -10.46 2.97
C ARG A 32 -10.07 -11.73 3.78
N THR A 33 -9.35 -11.84 4.89
CA THR A 33 -9.44 -12.98 5.81
C THR A 33 -10.88 -13.44 6.04
N VAL A 34 -11.10 -14.75 5.90
CA VAL A 34 -12.39 -15.39 6.10
C VAL A 34 -12.61 -15.54 7.60
N LYS A 35 -13.53 -14.75 8.16
CA LYS A 35 -13.79 -14.79 9.61
C LYS A 35 -14.55 -16.07 9.96
N SER A 36 -14.12 -16.79 10.99
CA SER A 36 -14.86 -17.93 11.53
C SER A 36 -15.14 -17.75 13.02
N CYS A 37 -16.15 -18.47 13.52
CA CYS A 37 -16.21 -18.79 14.94
C CYS A 37 -15.56 -20.16 15.16
N VAL A 38 -15.36 -20.53 16.43
CA VAL A 38 -14.66 -21.78 16.79
C VAL A 38 -15.44 -23.06 16.47
N GLY A 39 -16.69 -22.96 15.97
CA GLY A 39 -17.47 -24.08 15.44
C GLY A 39 -17.62 -25.27 16.39
N THR A 40 -17.88 -26.46 15.83
CA THR A 40 -17.87 -27.73 16.56
C THR A 40 -16.50 -28.10 17.13
N THR A 41 -15.43 -27.43 16.70
CA THR A 41 -14.08 -27.66 17.22
C THR A 41 -13.98 -27.35 18.72
N TRP A 42 -14.64 -26.28 19.18
CA TRP A 42 -14.57 -25.86 20.60
C TRP A 42 -15.87 -25.31 21.19
N CYS A 43 -16.87 -24.95 20.37
CA CYS A 43 -18.11 -24.36 20.87
C CYS A 43 -19.12 -25.46 21.20
N ARG A 44 -19.65 -25.47 22.44
CA ARG A 44 -20.76 -26.34 22.84
C ARG A 44 -22.07 -26.14 22.05
N TYR A 45 -22.18 -25.03 21.34
CA TYR A 45 -23.33 -24.70 20.48
C TYR A 45 -23.00 -24.83 18.99
N GLY A 46 -21.76 -25.23 18.65
CA GLY A 46 -21.38 -25.47 17.26
C GLY A 46 -22.22 -26.61 16.70
N VAL A 47 -22.84 -26.36 15.55
CA VAL A 47 -23.62 -27.33 14.79
C VAL A 47 -22.72 -27.97 13.73
N GLN A 48 -21.87 -27.18 13.07
CA GLN A 48 -20.90 -27.69 12.09
C GLN A 48 -19.50 -27.08 12.23
N ASP A 49 -18.54 -27.64 11.48
CA ASP A 49 -17.15 -27.21 11.43
C ASP A 49 -17.00 -25.90 10.64
N SER A 50 -17.09 -24.78 11.35
CA SER A 50 -16.85 -23.47 10.73
C SER A 50 -15.38 -23.12 10.52
N VAL A 51 -14.47 -23.71 11.31
CA VAL A 51 -13.04 -23.38 11.22
C VAL A 51 -12.44 -24.03 9.98
N GLY A 52 -12.63 -25.33 9.81
CA GLY A 52 -12.14 -26.05 8.64
C GLY A 52 -12.76 -25.54 7.36
N PHE A 53 -14.06 -25.25 7.34
CA PHE A 53 -14.70 -24.74 6.14
C PHE A 53 -14.23 -23.32 5.79
N ALA A 54 -14.02 -22.44 6.78
CA ALA A 54 -13.41 -21.13 6.53
C ALA A 54 -12.00 -21.23 5.94
N ILE A 55 -11.17 -22.18 6.40
CA ILE A 55 -9.83 -22.42 5.84
C ILE A 55 -9.92 -22.89 4.37
N ARG A 56 -10.87 -23.78 4.04
CA ARG A 56 -11.09 -24.23 2.65
C ARG A 56 -11.50 -23.06 1.75
N ILE A 57 -12.45 -22.24 2.19
CA ILE A 57 -12.91 -21.04 1.49
C ILE A 57 -11.78 -20.01 1.33
N GLU A 58 -10.99 -19.77 2.37
CA GLU A 58 -9.87 -18.82 2.31
C GLU A 58 -8.81 -19.29 1.32
N ASN A 59 -8.38 -20.55 1.40
CA ASN A 59 -7.38 -21.09 0.49
C ASN A 59 -7.86 -21.14 -0.96
N ARG A 60 -9.15 -21.37 -1.18
CA ARG A 60 -9.73 -21.32 -2.53
C ARG A 60 -9.66 -19.89 -3.08
N TYR A 61 -10.07 -18.87 -2.33
CA TYR A 61 -10.30 -17.54 -2.92
C TYR A 61 -9.24 -16.47 -2.61
N LYS A 62 -8.20 -16.77 -1.82
CA LYS A 62 -7.16 -15.81 -1.38
C LYS A 62 -6.41 -15.09 -2.52
N GLY A 63 -6.46 -15.61 -3.75
CA GLY A 63 -5.84 -14.99 -4.93
C GLY A 63 -6.73 -14.06 -5.75
N ILE A 64 -8.03 -14.07 -5.51
CA ILE A 64 -8.99 -13.45 -6.44
C ILE A 64 -8.95 -11.92 -6.33
N ARG A 65 -8.67 -11.26 -7.46
CA ARG A 65 -8.87 -9.82 -7.64
C ARG A 65 -10.31 -9.54 -8.05
N SER A 66 -10.87 -8.46 -7.55
CA SER A 66 -12.29 -8.14 -7.71
C SER A 66 -12.52 -6.64 -7.84
N PRO A 67 -13.69 -6.19 -8.36
CA PRO A 67 -14.00 -4.76 -8.52
C PRO A 67 -13.81 -3.94 -7.23
N HIS A 68 -14.09 -4.55 -6.08
CA HIS A 68 -13.76 -4.02 -4.77
C HIS A 68 -13.40 -5.15 -3.79
N LYS A 69 -12.85 -4.82 -2.60
CA LYS A 69 -12.56 -5.78 -1.51
C LYS A 69 -13.77 -6.67 -1.18
N ILE A 70 -13.51 -7.95 -0.92
CA ILE A 70 -14.51 -8.96 -0.56
C ILE A 70 -14.21 -9.41 0.87
N LYS A 71 -15.22 -9.45 1.72
CA LYS A 71 -15.17 -10.06 3.05
C LYS A 71 -16.03 -11.30 3.04
N ALA A 72 -15.58 -12.33 3.74
CA ALA A 72 -16.30 -13.57 3.90
C ALA A 72 -16.31 -14.03 5.36
N ALA A 73 -17.28 -14.88 5.71
CA ALA A 73 -17.26 -15.53 7.01
C ALA A 73 -18.04 -16.86 7.04
N VAL A 74 -17.68 -17.73 7.97
CA VAL A 74 -18.35 -19.00 8.24
C VAL A 74 -18.71 -19.07 9.73
N SER A 75 -20.00 -19.12 10.04
CA SER A 75 -20.53 -19.29 11.40
C SER A 75 -20.98 -20.73 11.60
N GLY A 76 -20.49 -21.37 12.66
CA GLY A 76 -20.83 -22.75 12.99
C GLY A 76 -22.21 -22.97 13.61
N CYS A 77 -23.02 -21.91 13.80
CA CYS A 77 -24.42 -21.99 14.22
C CYS A 77 -25.14 -20.64 14.02
N ILE A 78 -26.46 -20.61 14.25
CA ILE A 78 -27.33 -19.42 14.12
C ILE A 78 -26.98 -18.26 15.07
N ARG A 79 -26.14 -18.49 16.10
CA ARG A 79 -25.63 -17.42 16.97
C ARG A 79 -24.67 -16.48 16.25
N GLU A 80 -24.18 -16.87 15.08
CA GLU A 80 -23.64 -15.94 14.08
C GLU A 80 -22.39 -15.16 14.55
N CYS A 81 -21.57 -15.73 15.45
CA CYS A 81 -20.42 -15.02 16.02
C CYS A 81 -19.38 -14.54 14.97
N ALA A 82 -19.41 -15.09 13.75
CA ALA A 82 -18.56 -14.67 12.65
C ALA A 82 -19.10 -13.49 11.83
N GLU A 83 -20.33 -13.01 12.09
CA GLU A 83 -20.96 -11.89 11.36
C GLU A 83 -21.05 -12.13 9.84
N ALA A 84 -21.28 -13.38 9.44
CA ALA A 84 -21.57 -13.86 8.08
C ALA A 84 -22.62 -13.01 7.33
N GLN A 85 -23.71 -12.60 7.98
CA GLN A 85 -24.75 -11.78 7.34
C GLN A 85 -24.34 -10.32 7.11
N CYS A 86 -23.14 -9.91 7.55
CA CYS A 86 -22.58 -8.57 7.30
C CYS A 86 -21.41 -8.60 6.30
N LYS A 87 -21.15 -9.76 5.69
CA LYS A 87 -20.06 -9.99 4.74
C LYS A 87 -20.56 -9.98 3.29
N ASP A 88 -19.65 -9.80 2.34
CA ASP A 88 -19.98 -9.84 0.91
C ASP A 88 -20.51 -11.22 0.51
N PHE A 89 -20.03 -12.29 1.17
CA PHE A 89 -20.75 -13.57 1.27
C PHE A 89 -20.51 -14.21 2.64
N GLY A 90 -21.45 -15.00 3.13
CA GLY A 90 -21.36 -15.61 4.45
C GLY A 90 -22.13 -16.91 4.56
N LEU A 91 -21.61 -17.82 5.37
CA LEU A 91 -22.18 -19.14 5.60
C LEU A 91 -22.61 -19.27 7.06
N VAL A 92 -23.83 -19.74 7.30
CA VAL A 92 -24.33 -20.02 8.65
C VAL A 92 -24.77 -21.47 8.71
N ALA A 93 -24.13 -22.25 9.57
CA ALA A 93 -24.42 -23.66 9.71
C ALA A 93 -25.82 -23.93 10.26
N THR A 94 -26.44 -24.98 9.73
CA THR A 94 -27.70 -25.57 10.15
C THR A 94 -27.49 -27.06 10.41
N GLU A 95 -28.53 -27.75 10.89
CA GLU A 95 -28.47 -29.21 11.08
C GLU A 95 -28.35 -29.98 9.75
N ASN A 96 -28.80 -29.37 8.64
CA ASN A 96 -28.85 -30.00 7.32
C ASN A 96 -27.72 -29.54 6.36
N GLY A 97 -26.92 -28.54 6.76
CA GLY A 97 -25.89 -27.97 5.90
C GLY A 97 -25.54 -26.55 6.31
N TYR A 98 -25.52 -25.64 5.33
CA TYR A 98 -25.26 -24.22 5.52
C TYR A 98 -26.28 -23.37 4.75
N ASN A 99 -26.66 -22.26 5.37
CA ASN A 99 -27.34 -21.16 4.67
C ASN A 99 -26.28 -20.22 4.09
N LEU A 100 -26.33 -20.00 2.79
CA LEU A 100 -25.46 -19.08 2.05
C LEU A 100 -26.15 -17.73 1.89
N TYR A 101 -25.53 -16.70 2.44
CA TYR A 101 -25.94 -15.30 2.34
C TYR A 101 -24.96 -14.51 1.47
N VAL A 102 -25.45 -13.55 0.69
CA VAL A 102 -24.61 -12.73 -0.22
C VAL A 102 -24.95 -11.23 -0.15
N CYS A 103 -24.00 -10.40 -0.58
CA CYS A 103 -24.15 -8.95 -0.76
C CYS A 103 -24.35 -8.13 0.53
N GLY A 104 -23.81 -8.59 1.68
CA GLY A 104 -23.78 -7.80 2.92
C GLY A 104 -22.68 -6.74 2.95
N ASN A 105 -22.80 -5.78 3.88
CA ASN A 105 -21.84 -4.70 4.03
C ASN A 105 -21.75 -4.18 5.48
N GLY A 106 -20.58 -4.27 6.11
CA GLY A 106 -20.26 -3.61 7.38
C GLY A 106 -19.53 -2.27 7.22
N GLY A 107 -19.91 -1.46 6.24
CA GLY A 107 -19.30 -0.14 5.95
C GLY A 107 -20.09 1.02 6.57
N SER A 108 -19.84 2.24 6.07
CA SER A 108 -20.54 3.47 6.51
C SER A 108 -22.06 3.41 6.29
N LYS A 109 -22.51 2.66 5.28
CA LYS A 109 -23.91 2.30 5.05
C LYS A 109 -24.08 0.79 5.29
N PRO A 110 -24.38 0.35 6.53
CA PRO A 110 -24.50 -1.06 6.82
C PRO A 110 -25.69 -1.69 6.09
N ARG A 111 -25.52 -2.93 5.62
CA ARG A 111 -26.54 -3.72 4.90
C ARG A 111 -26.39 -5.18 5.28
N HIS A 112 -27.49 -5.84 5.65
CA HIS A 112 -27.47 -7.30 5.80
C HIS A 112 -27.44 -7.99 4.44
N ALA A 113 -26.75 -9.12 4.38
CA ALA A 113 -26.72 -10.00 3.24
C ALA A 113 -28.08 -10.69 3.05
N ASP A 114 -28.43 -10.98 1.80
CA ASP A 114 -29.66 -11.69 1.46
C ASP A 114 -29.40 -13.19 1.38
N LEU A 115 -30.39 -14.00 1.76
CA LEU A 115 -30.32 -15.45 1.64
C LEU A 115 -30.37 -15.86 0.15
N LEU A 116 -29.30 -16.50 -0.31
CA LEU A 116 -29.20 -17.05 -1.67
C LEU A 116 -29.74 -18.48 -1.71
N ALA A 117 -29.28 -19.33 -0.80
CA ALA A 117 -29.67 -20.74 -0.70
C ALA A 117 -29.62 -21.20 0.76
N ALA A 118 -30.49 -22.13 1.13
CA ALA A 118 -30.61 -22.66 2.49
C ALA A 118 -30.32 -24.16 2.53
N ASP A 119 -29.78 -24.63 3.67
CA ASP A 119 -29.55 -26.05 3.97
C ASP A 119 -28.76 -26.80 2.87
N ILE A 120 -27.74 -26.16 2.31
CA ILE A 120 -26.88 -26.77 1.28
C ILE A 120 -25.58 -27.32 1.87
N ASP A 121 -25.05 -28.39 1.28
CA ASP A 121 -23.76 -28.96 1.67
C ASP A 121 -22.58 -28.04 1.27
N GLU A 122 -21.39 -28.32 1.79
CA GLU A 122 -20.18 -27.51 1.52
C GLU A 122 -19.79 -27.45 0.05
N GLN A 123 -20.00 -28.53 -0.72
CA GLN A 123 -19.65 -28.60 -2.14
C GLN A 123 -20.60 -27.71 -2.95
N THR A 124 -21.90 -27.82 -2.71
CA THR A 124 -22.92 -26.96 -3.32
C THR A 124 -22.73 -25.50 -2.93
N ALA A 125 -22.42 -25.21 -1.67
CA ALA A 125 -22.12 -23.86 -1.21
C ALA A 125 -20.89 -23.26 -1.90
N THR A 126 -19.81 -24.04 -2.04
CA THR A 126 -18.60 -23.62 -2.75
C THR A 126 -18.91 -23.33 -4.22
N LYS A 127 -19.66 -24.21 -4.88
CA LYS A 127 -20.09 -24.04 -6.27
C LYS A 127 -20.89 -22.75 -6.49
N TYR A 128 -21.83 -22.44 -5.61
CA TYR A 128 -22.62 -21.20 -5.70
C TYR A 128 -21.77 -19.96 -5.40
N ILE A 129 -20.76 -20.05 -4.53
CA ILE A 129 -19.82 -18.96 -4.30
C ILE A 129 -18.94 -18.73 -5.53
N ASP A 130 -18.44 -19.77 -6.20
CA ASP A 130 -17.67 -19.64 -7.45
C ASP A 130 -18.47 -18.82 -8.49
N ARG A 131 -19.70 -19.27 -8.77
CA ARG A 131 -20.60 -18.61 -9.72
C ARG A 131 -20.92 -17.17 -9.32
N PHE A 132 -21.21 -16.93 -8.03
CA PHE A 132 -21.49 -15.60 -7.51
C PHE A 132 -20.30 -14.66 -7.71
N LEU A 133 -19.09 -15.11 -7.37
CA LEU A 133 -17.87 -14.33 -7.52
C LEU A 133 -17.60 -14.04 -9.00
N ALA A 134 -17.70 -15.04 -9.87
CA ALA A 134 -17.51 -14.88 -11.32
C ALA A 134 -18.48 -13.86 -11.91
N TYR A 135 -19.78 -13.98 -11.57
CA TYR A 135 -20.80 -13.08 -12.07
C TYR A 135 -20.60 -11.64 -11.58
N TYR A 136 -20.29 -11.46 -10.30
CA TYR A 136 -19.96 -10.14 -9.74
C TYR A 136 -18.70 -9.53 -10.38
N ILE A 137 -17.62 -10.31 -10.53
CA ILE A 137 -16.38 -9.84 -11.15
C ILE A 137 -16.61 -9.43 -12.61
N SER A 138 -17.45 -10.16 -13.32
CA SER A 138 -17.71 -9.95 -14.74
C SER A 138 -18.66 -8.79 -15.03
N THR A 139 -19.53 -8.42 -14.09
CA THR A 139 -20.63 -7.47 -14.35
C THR A 139 -20.59 -6.18 -13.55
N ALA A 140 -19.85 -6.12 -12.44
CA ALA A 140 -19.81 -4.93 -11.61
C ALA A 140 -18.80 -3.88 -12.10
N ASP A 141 -19.18 -2.60 -12.03
CA ASP A 141 -18.28 -1.49 -12.32
C ASP A 141 -17.08 -1.47 -11.35
N ARG A 142 -15.96 -0.90 -11.82
CA ARG A 142 -14.76 -0.68 -10.98
C ARG A 142 -15.12 0.04 -9.69
N LEU A 143 -14.53 -0.42 -8.57
CA LEU A 143 -14.74 0.13 -7.22
C LEU A 143 -16.16 -0.03 -6.65
N THR A 144 -17.00 -0.90 -7.23
CA THR A 144 -18.35 -1.18 -6.71
C THR A 144 -18.33 -2.31 -5.70
N ARG A 145 -19.07 -2.18 -4.58
CA ARG A 145 -19.29 -3.28 -3.60
C ARG A 145 -20.40 -4.21 -4.06
N THR A 146 -20.35 -5.48 -3.67
CA THR A 146 -21.41 -6.47 -3.97
C THR A 146 -22.79 -6.00 -3.54
N SER A 147 -22.90 -5.34 -2.39
CA SER A 147 -24.15 -4.74 -1.91
C SER A 147 -24.75 -3.70 -2.88
N VAL A 148 -23.91 -2.79 -3.39
CA VAL A 148 -24.33 -1.72 -4.32
C VAL A 148 -24.59 -2.29 -5.71
N TRP A 149 -23.81 -3.30 -6.11
CA TRP A 149 -24.01 -4.03 -7.35
C TRP A 149 -25.37 -4.75 -7.34
N LEU A 150 -25.73 -5.43 -6.26
CA LEU A 150 -27.04 -6.10 -6.12
C LEU A 150 -28.21 -5.10 -6.16
N GLU A 151 -28.08 -3.93 -5.52
CA GLU A 151 -29.09 -2.88 -5.55
C GLU A 151 -29.35 -2.32 -6.96
N LYS A 152 -28.33 -2.34 -7.83
CA LYS A 152 -28.44 -1.92 -9.23
C LYS A 152 -28.91 -3.04 -10.16
N LEU A 153 -28.85 -4.29 -9.72
CA LEU A 153 -29.21 -5.45 -10.53
C LEU A 153 -30.74 -5.51 -10.65
N GLU A 154 -31.25 -5.48 -11.88
CA GLU A 154 -32.69 -5.62 -12.12
C GLU A 154 -33.18 -6.98 -11.62
N GLY A 155 -34.24 -7.00 -10.82
CA GLY A 155 -34.72 -8.20 -10.12
C GLY A 155 -33.92 -8.60 -8.87
N GLY A 156 -32.84 -7.89 -8.54
CA GLY A 156 -32.11 -8.02 -7.27
C GLY A 156 -31.69 -9.46 -6.95
N ILE A 157 -31.99 -9.90 -5.72
CA ILE A 157 -31.63 -11.25 -5.25
C ILE A 157 -32.35 -12.36 -6.01
N ASP A 158 -33.56 -12.12 -6.50
CA ASP A 158 -34.33 -13.14 -7.23
C ASP A 158 -33.67 -13.41 -8.58
N HIS A 159 -33.31 -12.35 -9.30
CA HIS A 159 -32.53 -12.51 -10.54
C HIS A 159 -31.19 -13.20 -10.28
N LEU A 160 -30.49 -12.84 -9.19
CA LEU A 160 -29.24 -13.48 -8.84
C LEU A 160 -29.43 -14.99 -8.57
N ARG A 161 -30.50 -15.43 -7.91
CA ARG A 161 -30.80 -16.86 -7.74
C ARG A 161 -31.01 -17.55 -9.08
N GLU A 162 -31.78 -16.96 -9.98
CA GLU A 162 -32.01 -17.54 -11.31
C GLU A 162 -30.70 -17.72 -12.10
N VAL A 163 -29.78 -16.77 -12.01
CA VAL A 163 -28.47 -16.86 -12.69
C VAL A 163 -27.58 -17.92 -12.07
N ILE A 164 -27.50 -17.97 -10.73
CA ILE A 164 -26.51 -18.77 -10.00
C ILE A 164 -26.97 -20.20 -9.75
N ILE A 165 -28.27 -20.41 -9.51
CA ILE A 165 -28.86 -21.70 -9.14
C ILE A 165 -29.51 -22.34 -10.37
N ASP A 166 -30.39 -21.60 -11.05
CA ASP A 166 -31.18 -22.13 -12.17
C ASP A 166 -30.47 -22.03 -13.53
N ASP A 167 -29.24 -21.51 -13.54
CA ASP A 167 -28.41 -21.30 -14.73
C ASP A 167 -29.16 -20.59 -15.87
N LYS A 168 -29.94 -19.56 -15.54
CA LYS A 168 -30.79 -18.82 -16.48
C LYS A 168 -30.02 -18.27 -17.70
N LEU A 169 -28.71 -18.03 -17.56
CA LEU A 169 -27.85 -17.52 -18.63
C LEU A 169 -27.14 -18.63 -19.40
N GLY A 170 -27.09 -19.86 -18.90
CA GLY A 170 -26.29 -20.95 -19.47
C GLY A 170 -24.79 -20.65 -19.42
N LEU A 171 -24.32 -20.02 -18.35
CA LEU A 171 -22.93 -19.55 -18.17
C LEU A 171 -22.26 -20.11 -16.91
N CYS A 172 -22.94 -21.00 -16.16
CA CYS A 172 -22.42 -21.50 -14.90
C CYS A 172 -21.10 -22.27 -15.06
N ASP A 173 -20.95 -23.05 -16.13
CA ASP A 173 -19.73 -23.82 -16.37
C ASP A 173 -18.55 -22.88 -16.68
N GLU A 174 -18.76 -21.85 -17.50
CA GLU A 174 -17.75 -20.81 -17.78
C GLU A 174 -17.38 -20.00 -16.53
N PHE A 175 -18.35 -19.74 -15.64
CA PHE A 175 -18.09 -19.09 -14.36
C PHE A 175 -17.21 -19.95 -13.46
N GLU A 176 -17.47 -21.25 -13.38
CA GLU A 176 -16.66 -22.20 -12.61
C GLU A 176 -15.25 -22.32 -13.19
N GLU A 177 -15.10 -22.40 -14.52
CA GLU A 177 -13.80 -22.42 -15.20
C GLU A 177 -12.99 -21.13 -14.97
N LEU A 178 -13.64 -19.96 -15.01
CA LEU A 178 -12.98 -18.68 -14.74
C LEU A 178 -12.38 -18.66 -13.33
N ILE A 179 -13.17 -19.08 -12.32
CA ILE A 179 -12.71 -19.11 -10.94
C ILE A 179 -11.57 -20.12 -10.78
N GLU A 180 -11.71 -21.32 -11.34
CA GLU A 180 -10.66 -22.34 -11.28
C GLU A 180 -9.34 -21.86 -11.91
N HIS A 181 -9.40 -21.12 -13.02
CA HIS A 181 -8.22 -20.49 -13.61
C HIS A 181 -7.55 -19.47 -12.67
N LEU A 182 -8.33 -18.62 -12.01
CA LEU A 182 -7.80 -17.64 -11.05
C LEU A 182 -7.15 -18.31 -9.83
N ILE A 183 -7.68 -19.45 -9.41
CA ILE A 183 -7.14 -20.25 -8.30
C ILE A 183 -5.83 -20.91 -8.73
N ALA A 184 -5.82 -21.58 -9.87
CA ALA A 184 -4.67 -22.32 -10.39
C ALA A 184 -3.47 -21.43 -10.71
N THR A 185 -3.69 -20.14 -10.97
CA THR A 185 -2.65 -19.15 -11.30
C THR A 185 -2.20 -18.30 -10.11
N TYR A 186 -2.75 -18.53 -8.91
CA TYR A 186 -2.36 -17.78 -7.73
C TYR A 186 -0.90 -18.06 -7.33
N GLN A 187 -0.18 -16.99 -7.03
CA GLN A 187 1.14 -17.02 -6.41
C GLN A 187 1.19 -15.98 -5.29
N CYS A 188 1.79 -16.35 -4.15
CA CYS A 188 2.07 -15.40 -3.07
C CYS A 188 3.16 -14.43 -3.53
N GLU A 189 2.83 -13.14 -3.65
CA GLU A 189 3.74 -12.13 -4.19
C GLU A 189 5.03 -12.03 -3.38
N TRP A 190 4.94 -12.17 -2.05
CA TRP A 190 6.11 -12.14 -1.17
C TRP A 190 6.97 -13.40 -1.26
N THR A 191 6.36 -14.58 -1.47
CA THR A 191 7.13 -15.79 -1.77
C THR A 191 7.94 -15.63 -3.05
N THR A 192 7.37 -14.98 -4.07
CA THR A 192 8.07 -14.67 -5.32
C THR A 192 9.21 -13.67 -5.12
N VAL A 193 9.06 -12.70 -4.20
CA VAL A 193 10.13 -11.74 -3.85
C VAL A 193 11.26 -12.42 -3.07
N VAL A 194 10.93 -13.20 -2.05
CA VAL A 194 11.90 -13.85 -1.15
C VAL A 194 12.77 -14.85 -1.92
N LYS A 195 12.18 -15.61 -2.85
CA LYS A 195 12.88 -16.64 -3.63
C LYS A 195 13.67 -16.11 -4.83
N ASP A 196 13.54 -14.82 -5.17
CA ASP A 196 14.16 -14.21 -6.34
C ASP A 196 15.15 -13.11 -5.89
N PRO A 197 16.48 -13.39 -5.95
CA PRO A 197 17.50 -12.43 -5.52
C PRO A 197 17.41 -11.07 -6.21
N GLU A 198 17.02 -11.02 -7.49
CA GLU A 198 16.90 -9.76 -8.24
C GLU A 198 15.68 -8.95 -7.78
N LYS A 199 14.57 -9.61 -7.45
CA LYS A 199 13.42 -8.91 -6.83
C LYS A 199 13.74 -8.45 -5.42
N ARG A 200 14.50 -9.24 -4.66
CA ARG A 200 14.91 -8.88 -3.29
C ARG A 200 15.78 -7.64 -3.24
N LYS A 201 16.70 -7.46 -4.20
CA LYS A 201 17.54 -6.24 -4.31
C LYS A 201 16.72 -4.95 -4.37
N ARG A 202 15.51 -4.97 -4.94
CA ARG A 202 14.62 -3.80 -5.06
C ARG A 202 14.18 -3.20 -3.73
N PHE A 203 14.34 -3.94 -2.63
CA PHE A 203 13.94 -3.49 -1.30
C PHE A 203 15.08 -2.82 -0.54
N ARG A 204 16.34 -2.93 -1.01
CA ARG A 204 17.48 -2.24 -0.41
C ARG A 204 17.22 -0.74 -0.33
N GLN A 205 17.70 -0.12 0.76
CA GLN A 205 17.55 1.31 0.93
C GLN A 205 18.43 2.08 -0.06
N PHE A 206 19.69 1.66 -0.21
CA PHE A 206 20.65 2.25 -1.15
C PHE A 206 21.20 1.19 -2.09
N VAL A 207 21.36 1.57 -3.35
CA VAL A 207 21.93 0.69 -4.39
C VAL A 207 23.44 0.50 -4.20
N ASN A 208 24.14 1.53 -3.75
CA ASN A 208 25.60 1.59 -3.77
C ASN A 208 26.28 1.30 -2.41
N THR A 209 25.50 1.01 -1.37
CA THR A 209 26.02 0.68 -0.02
C THR A 209 25.02 -0.16 0.75
N ASP A 210 25.51 -0.96 1.70
CA ASP A 210 24.69 -1.73 2.65
C ASP A 210 24.38 -0.93 3.93
N GLU A 211 24.77 0.35 3.99
CA GLU A 211 24.39 1.23 5.08
C GLU A 211 22.87 1.45 5.13
N GLU A 212 22.34 1.65 6.33
CA GLU A 212 20.95 2.02 6.54
C GLU A 212 20.85 3.35 7.28
N GLU A 213 19.77 4.09 7.00
CA GLU A 213 19.52 5.39 7.62
C GLU A 213 18.01 5.54 7.92
N SER A 214 17.66 5.57 9.21
CA SER A 214 16.28 5.86 9.60
C SER A 214 15.99 7.36 9.41
N CYS A 215 15.02 7.66 8.55
CA CYS A 215 14.54 9.03 8.33
C CYS A 215 13.27 9.36 9.14
N ILE A 216 12.94 8.56 10.16
CA ILE A 216 11.71 8.68 10.95
C ILE A 216 12.06 8.92 12.41
N GLU A 217 11.52 9.99 12.99
CA GLU A 217 11.56 10.22 14.44
C GLU A 217 10.59 9.26 15.14
N ILE A 218 11.04 8.68 16.25
CA ILE A 218 10.23 7.80 17.09
C ILE A 218 9.89 8.51 18.41
N VAL A 219 8.60 8.63 18.70
CA VAL A 219 8.07 9.19 19.95
C VAL A 219 7.45 8.10 20.81
N SER A 220 7.42 8.32 22.12
CA SER A 220 6.74 7.43 23.08
C SER A 220 5.35 7.95 23.40
N GLU A 221 4.33 7.13 23.18
CA GLU A 221 2.95 7.44 23.55
C GLU A 221 2.35 6.24 24.29
N ARG A 222 1.85 6.48 25.52
CA ARG A 222 1.24 5.45 26.37
C ARG A 222 2.14 4.21 26.58
N GLY A 223 3.45 4.42 26.65
CA GLY A 223 4.43 3.34 26.83
C GLY A 223 4.70 2.51 25.58
N GLN A 224 4.20 2.90 24.41
CA GLN A 224 4.54 2.32 23.12
C GLN A 224 5.28 3.34 22.25
N THR A 225 6.18 2.88 21.41
CA THR A 225 6.87 3.71 20.42
C THR A 225 6.06 3.81 19.14
N ARG A 226 6.01 4.99 18.52
CA ARG A 226 5.44 5.20 17.19
C ARG A 226 6.24 6.25 16.43
N PRO A 227 6.12 6.32 15.08
CA PRO A 227 6.57 7.48 14.32
C PRO A 227 5.95 8.77 14.88
N ALA A 228 6.74 9.85 14.92
CA ALA A 228 6.25 11.19 15.17
C ALA A 228 5.17 11.57 14.14
N ASP A 229 4.26 12.46 14.52
CA ASP A 229 3.27 12.98 13.58
C ASP A 229 3.97 13.84 12.53
N TRP A 230 3.43 13.81 11.31
CA TRP A 230 3.88 14.74 10.28
C TRP A 230 3.59 16.17 10.75
N PRO A 231 4.48 17.14 10.46
CA PRO A 231 4.19 18.55 10.71
C PRO A 231 2.83 18.94 10.10
N GLY A 232 1.96 19.53 10.91
CA GLY A 232 0.59 19.90 10.49
C GLY A 232 0.56 21.01 9.44
N GLU A 233 1.46 21.97 9.56
CA GLU A 233 1.64 23.02 8.55
C GLU A 233 2.45 22.49 7.36
N LEU A 234 2.20 23.04 6.16
CA LEU A 234 3.19 22.99 5.08
C LEU A 234 4.51 23.47 5.71
N VAL A 235 5.62 22.77 5.43
CA VAL A 235 6.95 23.24 5.80
C VAL A 235 7.01 24.74 5.48
N SER A 236 7.35 25.59 6.47
CA SER A 236 7.32 27.03 6.25
C SER A 236 8.18 27.37 5.04
N LEU A 237 7.65 28.17 4.12
CA LEU A 237 8.39 28.60 2.92
C LEU A 237 9.72 29.29 3.30
N GLU A 238 9.82 29.87 4.50
CA GLU A 238 11.06 30.40 5.09
C GLU A 238 12.20 29.37 5.13
N GLN A 239 11.90 28.08 5.30
CA GLN A 239 12.90 27.02 5.28
C GLN A 239 13.35 26.62 3.86
N PHE A 240 12.57 26.98 2.83
CA PHE A 240 12.99 26.88 1.43
C PHE A 240 13.70 28.15 0.96
N GLN A 241 13.27 29.32 1.45
CA GLN A 241 13.98 30.59 1.25
C GLN A 241 15.41 30.50 1.77
N THR A 242 15.65 29.85 2.92
CA THR A 242 17.03 29.62 3.38
C THR A 242 17.85 28.70 2.47
N LEU A 243 17.23 27.74 1.77
CA LEU A 243 17.90 26.90 0.77
C LEU A 243 18.15 27.67 -0.54
N GLU A 244 17.19 28.48 -0.98
CA GLU A 244 17.32 29.38 -2.13
C GLU A 244 18.36 30.47 -1.88
N GLU A 245 18.37 31.09 -0.69
CA GLU A 245 19.38 32.06 -0.26
C GLU A 245 20.76 31.41 -0.17
N HIS A 246 20.86 30.15 0.27
CA HIS A 246 22.11 29.40 0.25
C HIS A 246 22.56 29.08 -1.18
N GLN A 247 21.64 28.66 -2.06
CA GLN A 247 21.91 28.47 -3.49
C GLN A 247 22.36 29.78 -4.15
N HIS A 248 21.69 30.89 -3.88
CA HIS A 248 22.03 32.21 -4.42
C HIS A 248 23.37 32.71 -3.88
N HIS A 249 23.69 32.46 -2.60
CA HIS A 249 25.02 32.74 -2.04
C HIS A 249 26.13 31.89 -2.66
N LEU A 250 25.84 30.63 -3.02
CA LEU A 250 26.78 29.74 -3.70
C LEU A 250 26.93 30.08 -5.19
N GLU A 251 25.87 30.56 -5.84
CA GLU A 251 25.89 31.04 -7.22
C GLU A 251 26.61 32.40 -7.36
N GLU A 252 26.50 33.27 -6.35
CA GLU A 252 27.24 34.54 -6.25
C GLU A 252 28.71 34.34 -5.83
N SER A 253 29.04 33.20 -5.21
CA SER A 253 30.43 32.78 -5.01
C SER A 253 31.01 32.35 -6.36
N ALA A 254 31.88 33.17 -6.94
CA ALA A 254 32.41 33.08 -8.31
C ALA A 254 33.16 31.78 -8.70
N THR A 255 33.16 30.77 -7.84
CA THR A 255 33.66 29.42 -8.11
C THR A 255 32.50 28.43 -8.06
N LYS A 256 31.97 28.06 -9.25
CA LYS A 256 31.12 26.87 -9.36
C LYS A 256 31.84 25.71 -8.68
N PRO A 257 31.21 24.98 -7.75
CA PRO A 257 31.86 23.84 -7.11
C PRO A 257 32.29 22.87 -8.20
N GLU A 258 33.55 22.41 -8.14
CA GLU A 258 34.10 21.50 -9.12
C GLU A 258 33.28 20.20 -9.09
N THR A 259 32.55 19.92 -10.17
CA THR A 259 31.73 18.71 -10.28
C THR A 259 32.55 17.59 -10.90
N ARG A 260 32.29 16.36 -10.48
CA ARG A 260 32.92 15.16 -11.04
C ARG A 260 31.88 14.10 -11.37
N TRP A 261 32.14 13.38 -12.45
CA TRP A 261 31.40 12.17 -12.78
C TRP A 261 31.74 11.07 -11.77
N THR A 262 30.77 10.73 -10.95
CA THR A 262 30.87 9.69 -9.92
C THR A 262 30.05 8.49 -10.36
N GLN A 263 30.65 7.31 -10.39
CA GLN A 263 29.93 6.07 -10.64
C GLN A 263 29.03 5.74 -9.44
N VAL A 264 27.74 5.50 -9.70
CA VAL A 264 26.74 5.26 -8.64
C VAL A 264 26.11 3.86 -8.69
N GLY A 265 26.36 3.10 -9.74
CA GLY A 265 25.85 1.73 -9.90
C GLY A 265 25.93 1.27 -11.36
N THR A 266 25.31 0.13 -11.63
CA THR A 266 25.10 -0.41 -12.98
C THR A 266 23.65 -0.22 -13.42
N VAL A 267 23.37 -0.34 -14.71
CA VAL A 267 22.02 -0.19 -15.27
C VAL A 267 20.99 -1.12 -14.63
N ASP A 268 21.41 -2.34 -14.24
CA ASP A 268 20.53 -3.37 -13.67
C ASP A 268 20.19 -3.12 -12.20
N ASP A 269 20.93 -2.25 -11.53
CA ASP A 269 20.62 -1.86 -10.15
C ASP A 269 19.40 -0.92 -10.05
N PHE A 270 18.99 -0.32 -11.17
CA PHE A 270 17.87 0.63 -11.24
C PHE A 270 16.67 0.00 -11.96
N PRO A 271 15.45 0.08 -11.39
CA PRO A 271 14.28 -0.54 -11.98
C PRO A 271 13.88 0.18 -13.28
N VAL A 272 13.54 -0.62 -14.30
CA VAL A 272 12.95 -0.13 -15.56
C VAL A 272 11.69 0.70 -15.28
N ASP A 273 11.62 1.89 -15.86
CA ASP A 273 10.54 2.87 -15.67
C ASP A 273 10.26 3.16 -14.18
N GLY A 274 11.34 3.28 -13.40
CA GLY A 274 11.28 3.56 -11.97
C GLY A 274 12.57 4.21 -11.47
N GLY A 275 12.66 4.35 -10.15
CA GLY A 275 13.86 4.88 -9.51
C GLY A 275 14.36 4.01 -8.35
N ALA A 276 15.62 4.25 -7.99
CA ALA A 276 16.24 3.74 -6.79
C ALA A 276 17.07 4.84 -6.12
N THR A 277 17.41 4.64 -4.85
CA THR A 277 18.17 5.63 -4.08
C THR A 277 19.64 5.24 -4.03
N ILE A 278 20.52 6.22 -4.11
CA ILE A 278 21.94 6.08 -3.78
C ILE A 278 22.28 6.99 -2.60
N LYS A 279 23.30 6.60 -1.84
CA LYS A 279 23.87 7.43 -0.77
C LYS A 279 25.16 8.09 -1.26
N TYR A 280 25.30 9.39 -1.04
CA TYR A 280 26.50 10.15 -1.37
C TYR A 280 26.82 11.11 -0.23
N GLY A 281 27.85 10.79 0.58
CA GLY A 281 28.07 11.46 1.85
C GLY A 281 26.90 11.21 2.80
N LYS A 282 26.30 12.29 3.30
CA LYS A 282 25.06 12.32 4.09
C LYS A 282 23.85 12.71 3.25
N SER A 283 23.92 12.59 1.93
CA SER A 283 22.84 12.98 1.03
C SER A 283 22.26 11.76 0.32
N GLN A 284 20.95 11.78 0.08
CA GLN A 284 20.24 10.74 -0.65
C GLN A 284 19.78 11.27 -2.00
N ILE A 285 20.19 10.59 -3.07
CA ILE A 285 19.86 10.95 -4.45
C ILE A 285 18.98 9.85 -5.04
N ALA A 286 17.87 10.24 -5.65
CA ALA A 286 17.02 9.38 -6.45
C ALA A 286 17.54 9.35 -7.90
N VAL A 287 17.73 8.17 -8.45
CA VAL A 287 18.15 7.96 -9.84
C VAL A 287 17.05 7.18 -10.54
N PHE A 288 16.64 7.65 -11.72
CA PHE A 288 15.51 7.14 -12.48
C PHE A 288 15.96 6.60 -13.83
N ARG A 289 15.59 5.36 -14.12
CA ARG A 289 15.75 4.72 -15.43
C ARG A 289 14.45 4.86 -16.22
N PHE A 290 14.37 5.84 -17.11
CA PHE A 290 13.18 6.12 -17.91
C PHE A 290 13.27 5.40 -19.26
N GLU A 291 13.25 4.07 -19.21
CA GLU A 291 13.47 3.18 -20.36
C GLU A 291 12.49 3.46 -21.51
N SER A 292 11.21 3.71 -21.19
CA SER A 292 10.18 4.01 -22.20
C SER A 292 10.46 5.29 -23.01
N ARG A 293 11.36 6.16 -22.54
CA ARG A 293 11.87 7.32 -23.29
C ARG A 293 13.32 7.15 -23.75
N GLY A 294 14.03 6.13 -23.28
CA GLY A 294 15.47 5.95 -23.50
C GLY A 294 16.34 6.95 -22.73
N GLU A 295 15.83 7.51 -21.64
CA GLU A 295 16.46 8.62 -20.91
C GLU A 295 16.74 8.26 -19.44
N TRP A 296 17.66 8.99 -18.82
CA TRP A 296 18.04 8.81 -17.41
C TRP A 296 18.03 10.15 -16.71
N TYR A 297 17.52 10.15 -15.47
CA TYR A 297 17.40 11.35 -14.66
C TYR A 297 17.84 11.09 -13.22
N ALA A 298 18.27 12.13 -12.53
CA ALA A 298 18.56 12.05 -11.11
C ALA A 298 18.13 13.33 -10.40
N SER A 299 17.70 13.19 -9.15
CA SER A 299 17.31 14.30 -8.30
C SER A 299 17.64 14.02 -6.85
N GLN A 300 17.52 15.01 -5.97
CA GLN A 300 17.42 14.73 -4.54
C GLN A 300 16.31 13.70 -4.26
N ASN A 301 16.48 12.83 -3.27
CA ASN A 301 15.45 11.85 -2.88
C ASN A 301 14.37 12.47 -1.96
N MET A 302 14.69 13.57 -1.29
CA MET A 302 13.77 14.28 -0.41
C MET A 302 12.71 15.04 -1.20
N CYS A 303 11.45 14.70 -0.99
CA CYS A 303 10.32 15.49 -1.47
C CYS A 303 10.18 16.75 -0.61
N PRO A 304 10.26 17.97 -1.20
CA PRO A 304 10.22 19.22 -0.45
C PRO A 304 8.91 19.38 0.34
N HIS A 305 7.76 19.00 -0.24
CA HIS A 305 6.44 19.19 0.37
C HIS A 305 6.32 18.82 1.86
N LYS A 306 6.87 17.66 2.26
CA LYS A 306 6.86 17.19 3.66
C LYS A 306 8.21 16.61 4.12
N LYS A 307 9.30 16.94 3.42
CA LYS A 307 10.67 16.46 3.69
C LYS A 307 10.81 14.94 3.81
N ALA A 308 10.04 14.22 3.00
CA ALA A 308 10.05 12.76 2.99
C ALA A 308 11.04 12.23 1.94
N PHE A 309 11.94 11.32 2.31
CA PHE A 309 12.91 10.68 1.41
C PHE A 309 12.25 9.56 0.58
N VAL A 310 11.44 9.94 -0.40
CA VAL A 310 10.54 9.01 -1.11
C VAL A 310 10.51 9.19 -2.63
N LEU A 311 11.23 10.16 -3.20
CA LEU A 311 11.12 10.47 -4.63
C LEU A 311 11.62 9.33 -5.52
N SER A 312 12.61 8.55 -5.09
CA SER A 312 13.07 7.37 -5.82
C SER A 312 11.98 6.33 -6.07
N ARG A 313 10.93 6.31 -5.22
CA ARG A 313 9.75 5.45 -5.37
C ARG A 313 8.55 6.17 -5.99
N GLY A 314 8.78 7.37 -6.51
CA GLY A 314 7.78 8.12 -7.25
C GLY A 314 7.44 7.46 -8.58
N ILE A 315 6.26 7.79 -9.09
CA ILE A 315 5.84 7.33 -10.42
C ILE A 315 6.47 8.29 -11.43
N VAL A 316 7.34 7.78 -12.29
CA VAL A 316 7.84 8.53 -13.44
C VAL A 316 6.78 8.59 -14.53
N GLY A 317 6.76 9.67 -15.29
CA GLY A 317 5.81 9.84 -16.38
C GLY A 317 6.09 11.08 -17.20
N ASP A 318 5.16 11.40 -18.08
CA ASP A 318 5.20 12.57 -18.94
C ASP A 318 4.06 13.52 -18.58
N GLU A 319 4.32 14.82 -18.65
CA GLU A 319 3.29 15.85 -18.68
C GLU A 319 3.56 16.82 -19.82
N ALA A 320 2.79 16.70 -20.89
CA ALA A 320 2.90 17.55 -22.08
C ALA A 320 4.32 17.58 -22.70
N GLY A 321 5.02 16.44 -22.68
CA GLY A 321 6.39 16.30 -23.18
C GLY A 321 7.47 16.38 -22.10
N THR A 322 7.15 16.94 -20.93
CA THR A 322 8.09 17.12 -19.82
C THR A 322 8.17 15.83 -18.98
N PRO A 323 9.35 15.22 -18.84
CA PRO A 323 9.53 14.07 -17.95
C PRO A 323 9.35 14.52 -16.50
N LYS A 324 8.60 13.75 -15.72
CA LYS A 324 8.27 14.09 -14.33
C LYS A 324 8.37 12.90 -13.38
N VAL A 325 8.49 13.22 -12.10
CA VAL A 325 8.29 12.28 -10.99
C VAL A 325 7.16 12.76 -10.08
N ALA A 326 6.21 11.87 -9.80
CA ALA A 326 5.14 12.11 -8.84
C ALA A 326 5.49 11.51 -7.47
N CYS A 327 5.54 12.35 -6.43
CA CYS A 327 5.76 11.92 -5.05
C CYS A 327 4.73 10.84 -4.65
N PRO A 328 5.16 9.67 -4.14
CA PRO A 328 4.26 8.55 -3.88
C PRO A 328 3.27 8.86 -2.74
N LEU A 329 3.66 9.72 -1.79
CA LEU A 329 2.86 10.07 -0.62
C LEU A 329 1.81 11.16 -0.93
N HIS A 330 2.21 12.22 -1.64
CA HIS A 330 1.40 13.45 -1.74
C HIS A 330 0.99 13.82 -3.17
N LYS A 331 1.44 13.05 -4.17
CA LYS A 331 1.13 13.25 -5.60
C LYS A 331 1.57 14.61 -6.18
N LYS A 332 2.43 15.34 -5.47
CA LYS A 332 3.17 16.50 -6.01
C LYS A 332 4.11 16.04 -7.11
N THR A 333 4.13 16.76 -8.21
CA THR A 333 4.85 16.39 -9.43
C THR A 333 5.94 17.38 -9.74
N PHE A 334 7.14 16.87 -10.00
CA PHE A 334 8.31 17.68 -10.30
C PHE A 334 8.88 17.30 -11.66
N SER A 335 9.34 18.30 -12.41
CA SER A 335 10.11 18.11 -13.63
C SER A 335 11.42 17.40 -13.32
N LEU A 336 11.74 16.33 -14.06
CA LEU A 336 13.03 15.65 -13.95
C LEU A 336 14.14 16.36 -14.72
N GLU A 337 13.79 17.32 -15.57
CA GLU A 337 14.74 18.17 -16.29
C GLU A 337 15.09 19.42 -15.48
N SER A 338 14.09 20.24 -15.15
CA SER A 338 14.28 21.54 -14.48
C SER A 338 14.21 21.47 -12.96
N GLY A 339 13.59 20.42 -12.40
CA GLY A 339 13.32 20.33 -10.97
C GLY A 339 12.09 21.11 -10.49
N GLU A 340 11.51 21.96 -11.35
CA GLU A 340 10.36 22.80 -11.00
C GLU A 340 9.12 21.97 -10.67
N SER A 341 8.25 22.51 -9.80
CA SER A 341 6.95 21.92 -9.57
C SER A 341 6.00 22.19 -10.74
N LEU A 342 5.35 21.13 -11.22
CA LEU A 342 4.40 21.21 -12.33
C LEU A 342 2.98 21.59 -11.88
N GLN A 343 2.74 21.73 -10.57
CA GLN A 343 1.44 22.10 -9.99
C GLN A 343 1.40 23.54 -9.46
N GLY A 344 2.43 24.35 -9.76
CA GLY A 344 2.48 25.77 -9.45
C GLY A 344 2.86 26.09 -8.00
N GLU A 345 3.55 25.18 -7.32
CA GLU A 345 4.13 25.44 -6.01
C GLU A 345 5.50 26.11 -6.10
N ASP A 346 5.81 26.93 -5.10
CA ASP A 346 7.05 27.74 -5.02
C ASP A 346 8.29 26.92 -4.64
N TYR A 347 8.22 25.59 -4.61
CA TYR A 347 9.36 24.74 -4.25
C TYR A 347 9.76 23.81 -5.41
N HIS A 348 11.07 23.63 -5.60
CA HIS A 348 11.68 22.77 -6.60
C HIS A 348 12.46 21.62 -5.96
N ILE A 349 12.91 20.69 -6.80
CA ILE A 349 13.90 19.69 -6.46
C ILE A 349 15.20 19.97 -7.18
N THR A 350 16.33 19.63 -6.58
CA THR A 350 17.63 19.67 -7.26
C THR A 350 17.74 18.46 -8.19
N THR A 351 18.11 18.69 -9.45
CA THR A 351 18.39 17.65 -10.46
C THR A 351 19.89 17.52 -10.71
N PHE A 352 20.34 16.33 -11.13
CA PHE A 352 21.74 16.05 -11.40
C PHE A 352 21.90 15.42 -12.79
N PRO A 353 22.88 15.87 -13.61
CA PRO A 353 23.15 15.25 -14.90
C PRO A 353 23.53 13.77 -14.75
N VAL A 354 22.92 12.92 -15.58
CA VAL A 354 23.18 11.49 -15.62
C VAL A 354 23.86 11.11 -16.93
N LYS A 355 24.81 10.18 -16.86
CA LYS A 355 25.48 9.59 -18.01
C LYS A 355 25.59 8.09 -17.82
N VAL A 356 25.35 7.33 -18.90
CA VAL A 356 25.49 5.87 -18.90
C VAL A 356 26.54 5.47 -19.93
N GLU A 357 27.59 4.79 -19.50
CA GLU A 357 28.70 4.33 -20.35
C GLU A 357 29.08 2.89 -19.97
N ASP A 358 29.16 2.00 -20.97
CA ASP A 358 29.52 0.58 -20.79
C ASP A 358 28.72 -0.15 -19.70
N GLY A 359 27.43 0.19 -19.56
CA GLY A 359 26.53 -0.39 -18.55
C GLY A 359 26.65 0.20 -17.14
N ASN A 360 27.54 1.17 -16.94
CA ASN A 360 27.72 1.89 -15.68
C ASN A 360 26.96 3.22 -15.69
N VAL A 361 26.36 3.55 -14.55
CA VAL A 361 25.61 4.80 -14.34
C VAL A 361 26.48 5.78 -13.57
N TYR A 362 26.61 7.00 -14.11
CA TYR A 362 27.39 8.09 -13.54
C TYR A 362 26.51 9.31 -13.30
N LEU A 363 26.73 9.98 -12.17
CA LEU A 363 26.13 11.27 -11.86
C LEU A 363 27.21 12.35 -11.83
N ASN A 364 26.91 13.54 -12.36
CA ASN A 364 27.79 14.68 -12.20
C ASN A 364 27.48 15.40 -10.89
N LEU A 365 28.33 15.19 -9.88
CA LEU A 365 28.07 15.62 -8.50
C LEU A 365 29.19 16.55 -7.97
N PRO A 366 28.86 17.55 -7.13
CA PRO A 366 29.86 18.31 -6.39
C PRO A 366 30.54 17.46 -5.30
N PRO A 367 31.55 17.98 -4.59
CA PRO A 367 32.10 17.34 -3.41
C PRO A 367 31.01 17.05 -2.35
N THR A 368 31.19 15.99 -1.58
CA THR A 368 30.23 15.52 -0.57
C THR A 368 29.89 16.60 0.44
N GLU A 369 30.87 17.42 0.84
CA GLU A 369 30.71 18.48 1.82
C GLU A 369 29.73 19.56 1.34
N VAL A 370 29.85 19.94 0.06
CA VAL A 370 28.97 20.94 -0.57
C VAL A 370 27.56 20.38 -0.74
N LEU A 371 27.43 19.11 -1.14
CA LEU A 371 26.11 18.51 -1.30
C LEU A 371 25.41 18.31 0.04
N ASP A 372 26.16 17.91 1.07
CA ASP A 372 25.62 17.71 2.41
C ASP A 372 25.19 19.05 3.02
N GLU A 373 25.91 20.15 2.83
CA GLU A 373 25.43 21.47 3.26
C GLU A 373 24.09 21.87 2.60
N LEU A 374 23.88 21.49 1.34
CA LEU A 374 22.66 21.79 0.59
C LEU A 374 21.49 20.85 0.91
N LEU A 375 21.76 19.55 1.05
CA LEU A 375 20.75 18.48 1.02
C LEU A 375 20.85 17.49 2.18
N ALA A 376 21.71 17.72 3.18
CA ALA A 376 22.00 16.76 4.25
C ALA A 376 20.72 16.14 4.81
N THR A 377 20.68 14.82 4.76
CA THR A 377 19.55 14.03 5.24
C THR A 377 19.37 14.17 6.74
N GLU A 378 20.47 14.36 7.49
CA GLU A 378 20.46 14.62 8.93
C GLU A 378 19.61 15.85 9.29
N ILE A 379 19.62 16.90 8.45
CA ILE A 379 18.85 18.13 8.68
C ILE A 379 17.36 17.87 8.39
N GLY A 380 17.02 17.13 7.33
CA GLY A 380 15.65 16.69 7.06
C GLY A 380 15.06 15.84 8.20
N CYS A 381 15.84 14.89 8.71
CA CYS A 381 15.47 14.03 9.84
C CYS A 381 15.31 14.82 11.16
N ARG A 382 16.13 15.84 11.39
CA ARG A 382 16.03 16.75 12.55
C ARG A 382 15.05 17.91 12.38
N LEU A 383 14.57 18.22 11.18
CA LEU A 383 13.59 19.30 10.93
C LEU A 383 12.17 18.80 10.73
N ALA A 384 11.97 17.52 10.34
CA ALA A 384 10.67 16.86 10.56
C ALA A 384 10.23 16.91 12.03
N THR A 385 11.22 17.10 12.90
CA THR A 385 11.24 17.13 14.37
C THR A 385 10.87 18.50 15.00
N SER A 386 10.81 19.62 14.27
CA SER A 386 10.76 20.96 14.91
C SER A 386 9.41 21.69 14.89
N CYS A 387 8.32 21.10 14.41
CA CYS A 387 6.99 21.73 14.52
C CYS A 387 6.30 21.36 15.85
N VAL A 388 6.89 21.78 16.97
CA VAL A 388 6.10 22.03 18.18
C VAL A 388 5.48 23.41 18.00
N THR A 389 4.31 23.49 17.36
CA THR A 389 3.46 24.66 17.58
C THR A 389 2.97 24.54 19.02
N GLN A 390 3.50 25.42 19.88
CA GLN A 390 2.87 25.68 21.18
C GLN A 390 1.42 26.09 20.90
N SER A 391 0.48 25.18 21.16
CA SER A 391 -0.93 25.53 21.20
C SER A 391 -1.17 26.43 22.42
N PRO A 392 -1.69 27.66 22.26
CA PRO A 392 -2.06 28.50 23.39
C PRO A 392 -3.45 28.09 23.88
N LEU A 393 -3.58 26.89 24.45
CA LEU A 393 -4.80 26.46 25.14
C LEU A 393 -4.46 25.60 26.35
N GLN A 394 -3.87 26.23 27.36
CA GLN A 394 -3.91 25.71 28.73
C GLN A 394 -3.75 26.82 29.78
N GLU A 395 -4.56 27.88 29.68
CA GLU A 395 -4.97 28.65 30.86
C GLU A 395 -6.48 28.49 31.00
N LEU A 396 -6.90 27.52 31.79
CA LEU A 396 -8.19 27.52 32.52
C LEU A 396 -8.13 26.37 33.55
N SER A 397 -7.28 26.55 34.57
CA SER A 397 -7.44 25.84 35.84
C SER A 397 -7.85 26.86 36.89
N THR A 398 -9.16 27.05 37.07
CA THR A 398 -9.71 27.69 38.26
C THR A 398 -9.49 26.76 39.46
N PRO A 399 -9.02 27.26 40.62
CA PRO A 399 -8.91 26.46 41.82
C PRO A 399 -10.30 26.26 42.42
N VAL A 400 -10.76 25.00 42.49
CA VAL A 400 -11.90 24.66 43.35
C VAL A 400 -11.41 24.76 44.79
N ALA A 401 -11.90 25.79 45.47
CA ALA A 401 -11.66 26.03 46.88
C ALA A 401 -12.17 24.86 47.72
N SER A 402 -11.29 24.39 48.59
CA SER A 402 -11.64 23.60 49.77
C SER A 402 -12.56 24.41 50.68
N HIS A 403 -13.76 23.90 50.96
CA HIS A 403 -14.41 24.17 52.24
C HIS A 403 -14.97 22.87 52.81
N ALA A 404 -14.46 22.57 54.00
CA ALA A 404 -14.98 21.61 54.94
C ALA A 404 -16.35 22.07 55.46
N THR A 405 -17.30 21.13 55.52
CA THR A 405 -18.02 20.67 56.73
C THR A 405 -18.84 19.44 56.38
#